data_AF-A0A7S3SGF6-F1
#
_entry.id   AF-A0A7S3SGF6-F1
#
_cell.length_a   1.000
_cell.length_b   1.000
_cell.length_c   1.000
_cell.angle_alpha   90.00
_cell.angle_beta   90.00
_cell.angle_gamma   90.00
#
_symmetry.space_group_name_H-M   'P 1'
#
loop_
_entity.id
_entity.type
_entity.pdbx_description
1 polymer ?
#
loop_
_entity_poly.entity_id
_entity_poly.type
_entity_poly.pdbx_seq_one_letter_code
_entity_poly.pdbx_strand_id
1 'polypeptide(L)'
;RGAPSRPAGRLATLAPAPCDGTGSTANMGAVLSTLAELGVPFRAGPADNNDYAGTLANGSARELLIFALHLHQVLPHCVPKATVSFAGGLHETVVKEIELSNPSPRPVEYDVVLDGAPCFFIDRKS
;
A
#
# COMPACT_ATOMS: atom_id res chain seq x y z
N ARG A 1 -25.14 -1.47 -9.35
CA ARG A 1 -24.45 -2.61 -8.68
C ARG A 1 -23.14 -2.06 -8.15
N GLY A 2 -22.94 -2.07 -6.83
CA GLY A 2 -21.71 -1.56 -6.22
C GLY A 2 -20.52 -2.38 -6.71
N ALA A 3 -19.42 -1.69 -7.04
CA ALA A 3 -18.13 -2.33 -7.26
C ALA A 3 -17.81 -3.24 -6.05
N PRO A 4 -17.14 -4.39 -6.24
CA PRO A 4 -16.63 -5.13 -5.11
C PRO A 4 -15.74 -4.17 -4.29
N SER A 5 -16.17 -3.85 -3.07
CA SER A 5 -15.39 -3.06 -2.15
C SER A 5 -14.07 -3.79 -1.96
N ARG A 6 -12.96 -3.15 -2.34
CA ARG A 6 -11.61 -3.65 -2.09
C ARG A 6 -11.58 -4.19 -0.66
N PRO A 7 -11.14 -5.43 -0.39
CA PRO A 7 -11.03 -5.91 0.98
C PRO A 7 -10.20 -4.87 1.72
N ALA A 8 -10.74 -4.37 2.82
CA ALA A 8 -10.08 -3.37 3.62
C ALA A 8 -8.68 -3.95 3.95
N GLY A 9 -7.63 -3.27 3.48
CA GLY A 9 -6.27 -3.82 3.59
C GLY A 9 -5.94 -4.09 5.06
N ARG A 10 -4.92 -4.89 5.36
CA ARG A 10 -4.55 -5.24 6.75
C ARG A 10 -4.30 -4.02 7.67
N LEU A 11 -4.05 -2.83 7.11
CA LEU A 11 -3.99 -1.57 7.86
C LEU A 11 -5.35 -1.06 8.34
N ALA A 12 -6.46 -1.47 7.71
CA ALA A 12 -7.81 -1.08 8.12
C ALA A 12 -8.27 -1.78 9.40
N THR A 13 -7.57 -2.84 9.83
CA THR A 13 -7.83 -3.53 11.10
C THR A 13 -7.02 -2.95 12.26
N LEU A 14 -6.26 -1.87 12.04
CA LEU A 14 -5.51 -1.21 13.10
C LEU A 14 -6.46 -0.61 14.14
N ALA A 15 -6.17 -0.85 15.41
CA ALA A 15 -6.83 -0.14 16.49
C ALA A 15 -6.38 1.33 16.48
N PRO A 16 -7.30 2.33 16.50
CA PRO A 16 -6.97 3.74 16.31
C PRO A 16 -6.16 4.36 17.46
N ALA A 17 -6.24 3.78 18.65
CA ALA A 17 -5.46 4.17 19.81
C ALA A 17 -5.24 2.93 20.70
N PRO A 18 -4.23 2.09 20.42
CA PRO A 18 -3.92 0.96 21.28
C PRO A 18 -3.45 1.49 22.64
N CYS A 19 -4.29 1.34 23.66
CA CYS A 19 -3.99 1.76 25.03
C CYS A 19 -3.31 0.64 25.85
N ASP A 20 -3.22 -0.55 25.29
CA ASP A 20 -2.64 -1.75 25.86
C ASP A 20 -1.40 -2.21 25.07
N GLY A 21 -0.43 -2.80 25.77
CA GLY A 21 0.80 -3.32 25.13
C GLY A 21 0.52 -4.43 24.11
N THR A 22 -0.55 -5.20 24.32
CA THR A 22 -1.03 -6.23 23.39
C THR A 22 -1.58 -5.65 22.10
N GLY A 23 -2.43 -4.62 22.17
CA GLY A 23 -2.95 -3.91 21.01
C GLY A 23 -1.85 -3.21 20.20
N SER A 24 -0.87 -2.60 20.88
CA SER A 24 0.29 -1.97 20.23
C SER A 24 1.11 -2.99 19.43
N THR A 25 1.38 -4.16 20.05
CA THR A 25 2.11 -5.26 19.41
C THR A 25 1.34 -5.83 18.21
N ALA A 26 0.03 -6.01 18.34
CA ALA A 26 -0.82 -6.49 17.24
C ALA A 26 -0.83 -5.50 16.06
N ASN A 27 -0.98 -4.20 16.34
CA ASN A 27 -0.90 -3.14 15.33
C ASN A 27 0.47 -3.15 14.63
N MET A 28 1.56 -3.24 15.39
CA MET A 28 2.92 -3.30 14.84
C MET A 28 3.10 -4.53 13.95
N GLY A 29 2.57 -5.69 14.35
CA GLY A 29 2.58 -6.91 13.55
C GLY A 29 1.83 -6.76 12.21
N ALA A 30 0.69 -6.08 12.22
CA ALA A 30 -0.05 -5.76 10.99
C ALA A 30 0.77 -4.85 10.06
N VAL A 31 1.39 -3.81 10.61
CA VAL A 31 2.27 -2.90 9.84
C VAL A 31 3.46 -3.67 9.24
N LEU A 32 4.19 -4.46 10.03
CA LEU A 32 5.34 -5.23 9.53
C LEU A 32 4.95 -6.25 8.46
N SER A 33 3.79 -6.89 8.62
CA SER A 33 3.26 -7.83 7.62
C SER A 33 2.95 -7.11 6.31
N THR A 34 2.34 -5.91 6.37
CA THR A 34 2.07 -5.12 5.17
C THR A 34 3.33 -4.63 4.48
N LEU A 35 4.39 -4.28 5.22
CA LEU A 35 5.68 -3.94 4.64
C LEU A 35 6.33 -5.15 3.93
N ALA A 36 6.19 -6.35 4.50
CA ALA A 36 6.64 -7.58 3.83
C ALA A 36 5.83 -7.90 2.55
N GLU A 37 4.52 -7.62 2.56
CA GLU A 37 3.66 -7.71 1.38
C GLU A 37 4.06 -6.69 0.30
N LEU A 38 4.43 -5.48 0.69
CA LEU A 38 4.99 -4.44 -0.20
C LEU A 38 6.41 -4.76 -0.70
N GLY A 39 7.05 -5.84 -0.20
CA GLY A 39 8.39 -6.27 -0.60
C GLY A 39 9.53 -5.53 0.10
N VAL A 40 9.22 -4.80 1.17
CA VAL A 40 10.15 -3.95 1.92
C VAL A 40 10.15 -4.34 3.41
N PRO A 41 10.56 -5.58 3.74
CA PRO A 41 10.49 -6.08 5.09
C PRO A 41 11.43 -5.32 6.02
N PHE A 42 10.97 -5.03 7.23
CA PHE A 42 11.78 -4.48 8.30
C PHE A 42 11.99 -5.53 9.39
N ARG A 43 13.23 -5.64 9.88
CA ARG A 43 13.60 -6.56 10.97
C ARG A 43 14.22 -5.77 12.12
N ALA A 44 13.67 -5.93 13.31
CA ALA A 44 14.12 -5.24 14.52
C ALA A 44 14.96 -6.16 15.41
N GLY A 45 16.00 -5.62 16.04
CA GLY A 45 16.85 -6.41 16.95
C GLY A 45 17.81 -7.37 16.23
N PRO A 46 18.38 -8.35 16.95
CA PRO A 46 19.39 -9.27 16.42
C PRO A 46 18.77 -10.28 15.44
N ALA A 47 19.61 -10.88 14.58
CA ALA A 47 19.16 -11.67 13.43
C ALA A 47 18.41 -12.96 13.79
N ASP A 48 18.60 -13.47 15.01
CA ASP A 48 17.96 -14.65 15.59
C ASP A 48 16.60 -14.33 16.24
N ASN A 49 16.26 -13.06 16.41
CA ASN A 49 14.96 -12.65 16.92
C ASN A 49 13.89 -12.82 15.83
N ASN A 50 12.73 -13.36 16.20
CA ASN A 50 11.56 -13.48 15.32
C ASN A 50 10.36 -12.65 15.83
N ASP A 51 10.43 -12.09 17.04
CA ASP A 51 9.40 -11.20 17.59
C ASP A 51 9.74 -9.73 17.33
N TYR A 52 9.72 -9.34 16.06
CA TYR A 52 9.99 -7.97 15.64
C TYR A 52 8.90 -6.99 16.09
N ALA A 53 7.65 -7.46 16.18
CA ALA A 53 6.51 -6.65 16.57
C ALA A 53 6.61 -6.25 18.05
N GLY A 54 6.89 -7.21 18.95
CA GLY A 54 7.09 -6.94 20.37
C GLY A 54 8.34 -6.10 20.63
N THR A 55 9.40 -6.33 19.85
CA THR A 55 10.65 -5.56 19.91
C THR A 55 10.43 -4.10 19.54
N LEU A 56 9.63 -3.79 18.51
CA LEU A 56 9.33 -2.40 18.14
C LEU A 56 8.28 -1.78 19.06
N ALA A 57 7.25 -2.52 19.46
CA ALA A 57 6.20 -2.01 20.33
C ALA A 57 6.74 -1.58 21.71
N ASN A 58 7.77 -2.27 22.20
CA ASN A 58 8.47 -1.95 23.45
C ASN A 58 9.88 -1.39 23.20
N GLY A 59 10.16 -0.98 21.96
CA GLY A 59 11.50 -0.67 21.50
C GLY A 59 12.08 0.59 22.10
N SER A 60 13.41 0.65 22.12
CA SER A 60 14.15 1.85 22.48
C SER A 60 13.92 2.97 21.45
N ALA A 61 14.12 4.23 21.85
CA ALA A 61 14.03 5.38 20.94
C ALA A 61 14.92 5.20 19.69
N ARG A 62 16.05 4.49 19.82
CA ARG A 62 16.96 4.17 18.73
C ARG A 62 16.29 3.24 17.69
N GLU A 63 15.62 2.19 18.11
CA GLU A 63 14.97 1.23 17.21
C GLU A 63 13.80 1.87 16.47
N LEU A 64 13.01 2.67 17.18
CA LEU A 64 11.92 3.45 16.58
C LEU A 64 12.44 4.48 15.58
N LEU A 65 13.57 5.13 15.85
CA LEU A 65 14.19 6.06 14.90
C LEU A 65 14.68 5.34 13.64
N ILE A 66 15.31 4.17 13.78
CA ILE A 66 15.75 3.36 12.63
C ILE A 66 14.55 2.91 11.81
N PHE A 67 13.46 2.50 12.47
CA PHE A 67 12.21 2.15 11.80
C PHE A 67 11.61 3.35 11.05
N ALA A 68 11.52 4.52 11.69
CA ALA A 68 11.04 5.74 11.05
C ALA A 68 11.90 6.16 9.85
N LEU A 69 13.22 6.05 9.95
CA LEU A 69 14.14 6.33 8.85
C LEU A 69 13.92 5.37 7.68
N HIS A 70 13.74 4.08 7.95
CA HIS A 70 13.42 3.09 6.92
C HIS A 70 12.11 3.44 6.20
N LEU A 71 11.05 3.75 6.95
CA LEU A 71 9.78 4.19 6.37
C LEU A 71 9.95 5.45 5.51
N HIS A 72 10.69 6.44 5.99
CA HIS A 72 10.94 7.67 5.25
C HIS A 72 11.68 7.43 3.93
N GLN A 73 12.60 6.46 3.89
CA GLN A 73 13.33 6.12 2.67
C GLN A 73 12.48 5.32 1.67
N VAL A 74 11.58 4.47 2.16
CA VAL A 74 10.86 3.51 1.33
C VAL A 74 9.51 4.03 0.85
N LEU A 75 8.70 4.61 1.74
CA LEU A 75 7.32 4.99 1.45
C LEU A 75 7.15 5.99 0.29
N PRO A 76 8.05 6.98 0.08
CA PRO A 76 7.95 7.88 -1.08
C PRO A 76 8.02 7.14 -2.42
N HIS A 77 8.61 5.95 -2.46
CA HIS A 77 8.68 5.13 -3.67
C HIS A 77 7.40 4.32 -3.92
N CYS A 78 6.51 4.21 -2.95
CA CYS A 78 5.21 3.53 -3.07
C CYS A 78 4.10 4.45 -3.63
N VAL A 79 4.38 5.75 -3.80
CA VAL A 79 3.42 6.72 -4.34
C VAL A 79 3.47 6.70 -5.87
N PRO A 80 2.33 6.72 -6.58
CA PRO A 80 2.30 6.88 -8.03
C PRO A 80 3.07 8.13 -8.47
N LYS A 81 4.13 7.94 -9.26
CA LYS A 81 5.03 9.04 -9.70
C LYS A 81 4.56 9.75 -10.97
N ALA A 82 3.69 9.11 -11.76
CA ALA A 82 3.27 9.61 -13.04
C ALA A 82 1.78 9.35 -13.28
N THR A 83 1.11 10.36 -13.83
CA THR A 83 -0.26 10.24 -14.35
C THR A 83 -0.18 10.28 -15.87
N VAL A 84 -0.71 9.26 -16.53
CA VAL A 84 -0.77 9.21 -18.00
C VAL A 84 -2.12 9.78 -18.44
N SER A 85 -2.13 10.97 -19.04
CA SER A 85 -3.34 11.57 -19.59
C SER A 85 -3.62 11.06 -21.00
N PHE A 86 -4.86 10.73 -21.32
CA PHE A 86 -5.30 10.43 -22.68
C PHE A 86 -6.20 11.56 -23.16
N ALA A 87 -5.89 12.15 -24.31
CA ALA A 87 -6.71 13.17 -24.96
C ALA A 87 -6.99 12.70 -26.39
N GLY A 88 -8.26 12.66 -26.79
CA GLY A 88 -8.69 12.23 -28.12
C GLY A 88 -10.15 12.59 -28.37
N GLY A 89 -10.55 12.52 -29.64
CA GLY A 89 -11.93 12.76 -30.06
C GLY A 89 -12.88 11.62 -29.68
N LEU A 90 -14.17 11.91 -29.71
CA LEU A 90 -15.19 10.88 -29.53
C LEU A 90 -15.13 9.88 -30.68
N HIS A 91 -15.17 8.57 -30.36
CA HIS A 91 -14.95 7.45 -31.30
C HIS A 91 -13.51 7.32 -31.84
N GLU A 92 -12.55 8.05 -31.30
CA GLU A 92 -11.14 7.91 -31.67
C GLU A 92 -10.42 6.91 -30.75
N THR A 93 -9.61 6.03 -31.34
CA THR A 93 -8.74 5.13 -30.58
C THR A 93 -7.44 5.84 -30.25
N VAL A 94 -7.19 6.12 -28.96
CA VAL A 94 -5.93 6.71 -28.48
C VAL A 94 -5.03 5.64 -27.90
N VAL A 95 -3.82 5.50 -28.42
CA VAL A 95 -2.79 4.57 -27.91
C VAL A 95 -1.62 5.36 -27.35
N LYS A 96 -1.15 4.99 -26.15
CA LYS A 96 0.10 5.49 -25.56
C LYS A 96 0.97 4.31 -25.16
N GLU A 97 2.18 4.27 -25.69
CA GLU A 97 3.21 3.34 -25.24
C GLU A 97 3.90 3.92 -24.01
N ILE A 98 4.05 3.10 -22.97
CA ILE A 98 4.70 3.47 -21.72
C ILE A 98 5.75 2.42 -21.37
N GLU A 99 6.96 2.90 -21.08
CA GLU A 99 8.01 2.06 -20.53
C GLU A 99 7.95 2.12 -19.00
N LEU A 100 7.71 0.95 -18.40
CA LEU A 100 7.65 0.80 -16.96
C LEU A 100 8.83 -0.02 -16.49
N SER A 101 9.66 0.58 -15.65
CA SER A 101 10.74 -0.12 -14.96
C SER A 101 10.21 -0.61 -13.63
N ASN A 102 10.09 -1.94 -13.46
CA ASN A 102 9.76 -2.53 -12.17
C ASN A 102 11.04 -2.68 -11.34
N PRO A 103 11.25 -1.88 -10.28
CA PRO A 103 12.44 -2.02 -9.43
C PRO A 103 12.40 -3.26 -8.54
N SER A 104 11.28 -3.99 -8.50
CA SER A 104 11.07 -5.17 -7.68
C SER A 104 11.25 -6.47 -8.49
N PRO A 105 11.77 -7.56 -7.87
CA PRO A 105 11.81 -8.88 -8.49
C PRO A 105 10.43 -9.56 -8.57
N ARG A 106 9.37 -8.96 -8.02
CA ARG A 106 8.00 -9.50 -8.07
C ARG A 106 7.29 -9.08 -9.35
N PRO A 107 6.44 -9.93 -9.94
CA PRO A 107 5.65 -9.56 -11.12
C PRO A 107 4.74 -8.35 -10.83
N VAL A 108 4.58 -7.47 -11.82
CA VAL A 108 3.66 -6.31 -11.73
C VAL A 108 2.27 -6.76 -12.16
N GLU A 109 1.28 -6.54 -11.31
CA GLU A 109 -0.15 -6.69 -11.63
C GLU A 109 -0.75 -5.29 -11.86
N TYR A 110 -1.57 -5.16 -12.91
CA TYR A 110 -2.20 -3.90 -13.26
C TYR A 110 -3.72 -4.01 -13.08
N ASP A 111 -4.24 -3.22 -12.15
CA ASP A 111 -5.68 -3.03 -12.00
C ASP A 111 -6.13 -1.83 -12.84
N VAL A 112 -7.02 -2.06 -13.79
CA VAL A 112 -7.64 -0.98 -14.58
C VAL A 112 -8.98 -0.62 -13.96
N VAL A 113 -9.08 0.61 -13.43
CA VAL A 113 -10.34 1.19 -12.95
C VAL A 113 -10.79 2.24 -13.96
N LEU A 114 -12.00 2.06 -14.49
CA LEU A 114 -12.64 3.03 -15.37
C LEU A 114 -13.66 3.84 -14.56
N ASP A 115 -13.27 5.04 -14.15
CA ASP A 115 -14.17 5.98 -13.48
C ASP A 115 -14.75 6.96 -14.49
N GLY A 116 -16.06 6.83 -14.77
CA GLY A 116 -16.81 7.79 -15.57
C GLY A 116 -17.16 9.05 -14.76
N ALA A 117 -17.31 10.18 -15.43
CA ALA A 117 -17.83 11.37 -14.76
C ALA A 117 -19.26 11.10 -14.21
N PRO A 118 -19.59 11.57 -13.00
CA PRO A 118 -20.84 11.23 -12.31
C PRO A 118 -22.10 11.73 -13.02
N CYS A 119 -21.98 12.49 -14.10
CA CYS A 119 -23.07 12.92 -14.96
C CYS A 119 -23.34 11.98 -16.16
N PHE A 120 -22.54 10.92 -16.35
CA PHE A 120 -22.72 9.95 -17.42
C PHE A 120 -23.10 8.58 -16.85
N PHE A 121 -24.39 8.30 -16.80
CA PHE A 121 -24.93 6.98 -16.51
C PHE A 121 -25.45 6.34 -17.78
N ILE A 122 -25.08 5.08 -18.02
CA ILE A 122 -25.68 4.29 -19.09
C ILE A 122 -27.02 3.79 -18.55
N ASP A 123 -28.10 4.40 -19.01
CA ASP A 123 -29.45 3.87 -18.81
C ASP A 123 -29.54 2.55 -19.60
N ARG A 124 -29.49 1.41 -18.91
CA ARG A 124 -29.66 0.12 -19.57
C ARG A 124 -31.12 0.02 -19.99
N LYS A 125 -31.37 0.17 -21.30
CA LYS A 125 -32.67 -0.14 -21.90
C LYS A 125 -33.06 -1.59 -21.57
N SER A 126 -34.28 -1.71 -21.05
CA SER A 126 -35.04 -2.95 -20.83
C SER A 126 -35.27 -3.73 -22.11
#